data_AF-A0A183F5U4-F1
#
_entry.id   AF-A0A183F5U4-F1
#
_cell.length_a   1.000
_cell.length_b   1.000
_cell.length_c   1.000
_cell.angle_alpha   90.00
_cell.angle_beta   90.00
_cell.angle_gamma   90.00
#
_symmetry.space_group_name_H-M   'P 1'
#
loop_
_entity.id
_entity.type
_entity.pdbx_description
1 polymer ?
#
loop_
_entity_poly.entity_id
_entity_poly.type
_entity_poly.pdbx_seq_one_letter_code
_entity_poly.pdbx_strand_id
1 'polypeptide(L)'
;MYFKSDGCPIEATADMHFCAAQGRDHTECCQRNGVTTTLAGSKCLTFCDQRPDRITKLDYSYVPCYDRFEQMKQCFYNDIREKARHQYGSK
;
A
#
# COMPACT_ATOMS: atom_id res chain seq x y z
N MET A 1 -7.61 -9.12 9.50
CA MET A 1 -7.39 -7.85 10.21
C MET A 1 -5.96 -7.85 10.73
N TYR A 2 -5.20 -6.75 10.55
CA TYR A 2 -3.85 -6.62 11.10
C TYR A 2 -3.98 -6.29 12.59
N PHE A 3 -3.68 -7.25 13.46
CA PHE A 3 -3.98 -7.14 14.90
C PHE A 3 -2.90 -6.40 15.70
N LYS A 4 -1.84 -5.89 15.05
CA LYS A 4 -0.67 -5.28 15.72
C LYS A 4 -0.07 -6.20 16.81
N SER A 5 -0.24 -7.51 16.65
CA SER A 5 0.34 -8.55 17.52
C SER A 5 1.77 -8.90 17.13
N ASP A 6 2.21 -8.42 15.96
CA ASP A 6 3.55 -8.63 15.45
C ASP A 6 4.50 -7.71 16.24
N GLY A 7 5.69 -8.19 16.60
CA GLY A 7 6.68 -7.41 17.35
C GLY A 7 7.21 -6.17 16.60
N CYS A 8 6.71 -5.88 15.40
CA CYS A 8 7.11 -4.75 14.58
C CYS A 8 6.32 -3.49 14.96
N PRO A 9 6.99 -2.36 15.25
CA PRO A 9 6.33 -1.07 15.43
C PRO A 9 5.53 -0.65 14.18
N ILE A 10 4.46 0.13 14.34
CA ILE A 10 3.59 0.55 13.22
C ILE A 10 4.30 1.52 12.26
N GLU A 11 5.37 2.13 12.75
CA GLU A 11 6.27 2.98 12.01
C GLU A 11 7.04 2.17 10.96
N ALA A 12 7.42 0.92 11.26
CA ALA A 12 8.11 0.04 10.32
C ALA A 12 7.22 -0.36 9.13
N THR A 13 5.90 -0.22 9.27
CA THR A 13 4.99 -0.54 8.19
C THR A 13 5.09 0.44 7.03
N ALA A 14 5.56 1.68 7.25
CA ALA A 14 5.86 2.60 6.15
C ALA A 14 6.95 2.02 5.23
N ASP A 15 8.05 1.53 5.79
CA ASP A 15 9.16 0.94 5.03
C ASP A 15 8.74 -0.34 4.30
N MET A 16 7.89 -1.15 4.93
CA MET A 16 7.33 -2.35 4.31
C MET A 16 6.49 -2.02 3.07
N HIS A 17 5.61 -1.02 3.17
CA HIS A 17 4.79 -0.59 2.03
C HIS A 17 5.63 0.05 0.94
N PHE A 18 6.64 0.84 1.31
CA PHE A 18 7.56 1.45 0.34
C PHE A 18 8.26 0.38 -0.51
N CYS A 19 8.79 -0.65 0.13
CA CYS A 19 9.43 -1.78 -0.53
C CYS A 19 8.44 -2.54 -1.44
N ALA A 20 7.25 -2.86 -0.92
CA ALA A 20 6.23 -3.60 -1.67
C ALA A 20 5.71 -2.83 -2.90
N ALA A 21 5.56 -1.51 -2.79
CA ALA A 21 5.07 -0.64 -3.86
C ALA A 21 6.14 -0.26 -4.90
N GLN A 22 7.40 -0.70 -4.71
CA GLN A 22 8.57 -0.35 -5.52
C GLN A 22 8.82 1.16 -5.63
N GLY A 23 8.46 1.93 -4.60
CA GLY A 23 8.60 3.39 -4.61
C GLY A 23 7.69 4.12 -5.61
N ARG A 24 6.52 3.56 -5.96
CA ARG A 24 5.61 4.08 -7.00
C ARG A 24 4.27 4.55 -6.43
N ASP A 25 3.51 5.24 -7.28
CA ASP A 25 2.16 5.71 -6.99
C ASP A 25 1.12 4.70 -7.51
N HIS A 26 0.33 4.14 -6.60
CA HIS A 26 -0.77 3.20 -6.87
C HIS A 26 -2.15 3.79 -6.49
N THR A 27 -2.22 5.11 -6.26
CA THR A 27 -3.42 5.79 -5.74
C THR A 27 -4.68 5.49 -6.57
N GLU A 28 -4.56 5.51 -7.90
CA GLU A 28 -5.69 5.22 -8.80
C GLU A 28 -6.22 3.79 -8.64
N CYS A 29 -5.31 2.81 -8.52
CA CYS A 29 -5.71 1.43 -8.28
C CYS A 29 -6.38 1.29 -6.91
N CYS A 30 -5.77 1.86 -5.86
CA CYS A 30 -6.30 1.80 -4.51
C CYS A 30 -7.69 2.44 -4.37
N GLN A 31 -7.90 3.59 -5.00
CA GLN A 31 -9.19 4.27 -4.97
C GLN A 31 -10.27 3.43 -5.65
N ARG A 32 -9.98 2.83 -6.82
CA ARG A 32 -10.92 1.92 -7.51
C ARG A 32 -11.21 0.65 -6.71
N ASN A 33 -10.25 0.17 -5.93
CA ASN A 33 -10.40 -1.04 -5.11
C ASN A 33 -10.90 -0.75 -3.68
N GLY A 34 -11.43 0.44 -3.41
CA GLY A 34 -12.14 0.74 -2.17
C GLY A 34 -11.24 0.93 -0.95
N VAL A 35 -9.96 1.27 -1.13
CA VAL A 35 -9.05 1.59 -0.01
C VAL A 35 -9.54 2.79 0.81
N THR A 36 -10.32 3.68 0.21
CA THR A 36 -10.90 4.86 0.88
C THR A 36 -12.18 4.58 1.66
N THR A 37 -12.68 3.33 1.68
CA THR A 37 -13.96 3.00 2.36
C THR A 37 -13.78 2.61 3.82
N THR A 38 -12.60 2.82 4.40
CA THR A 38 -12.33 2.56 5.82
C THR A 38 -12.76 3.76 6.68
N LEU A 39 -12.72 3.61 8.00
CA LEU A 39 -12.97 4.73 8.92
C LEU A 39 -11.94 5.87 8.78
N ALA A 40 -10.74 5.60 8.25
CA ALA A 40 -9.70 6.60 8.01
C ALA A 40 -9.84 7.28 6.63
N GLY A 41 -10.76 6.82 5.78
CA GLY A 41 -11.12 7.46 4.52
C GLY A 41 -9.92 7.62 3.56
N SER A 42 -9.84 8.79 2.92
CA SER A 42 -8.77 9.09 1.96
C SER A 42 -7.36 9.13 2.55
N LYS A 43 -7.20 9.17 3.89
CA LYS A 43 -5.87 9.05 4.52
C LYS A 43 -5.16 7.76 4.12
N CYS A 44 -5.92 6.70 3.85
CA CYS A 44 -5.36 5.41 3.47
C CYS A 44 -4.67 5.40 2.10
N LEU A 45 -4.92 6.39 1.24
CA LEU A 45 -4.19 6.56 -0.01
C LEU A 45 -2.71 6.88 0.20
N THR A 46 -2.35 7.32 1.41
CA THR A 46 -0.95 7.52 1.79
C THR A 46 -0.14 6.22 1.72
N PHE A 47 -0.75 5.05 1.95
CA PHE A 47 -0.09 3.75 1.77
C PHE A 47 0.07 3.34 0.30
N CYS A 48 -0.64 4.02 -0.60
CA CYS A 48 -0.66 3.71 -2.03
C CYS A 48 0.30 4.60 -2.83
N ASP A 49 0.50 5.84 -2.40
CA ASP A 49 1.56 6.71 -2.91
C ASP A 49 2.82 6.50 -2.09
N GLN A 50 3.76 5.73 -2.63
CA GLN A 50 5.02 5.39 -1.95
C GLN A 50 6.23 6.01 -2.63
N ARG A 51 6.06 7.14 -3.34
CA ARG A 51 7.21 7.82 -3.96
C ARG A 51 8.20 8.32 -2.90
N PRO A 52 9.53 8.33 -3.17
CA PRO A 52 10.55 8.65 -2.18
C PRO A 52 10.46 10.05 -1.55
N ASP A 53 9.74 10.99 -2.17
CA ASP A 53 9.50 12.34 -1.68
C ASP A 53 8.34 12.43 -0.67
N ARG A 54 7.62 11.33 -0.43
CA ARG A 54 6.40 11.27 0.38
C ARG A 54 6.59 10.46 1.67
N ILE A 55 7.51 10.90 2.53
CA ILE A 55 7.73 10.26 3.83
C ILE A 55 6.57 10.62 4.78
N THR A 56 5.77 9.63 5.13
CA THR A 56 4.64 9.82 6.06
C THR A 56 4.99 9.27 7.44
N LYS A 57 4.85 10.12 8.46
CA LYS A 57 4.88 9.66 9.85
C LYS A 57 3.53 9.02 10.19
N LEU A 58 3.54 7.70 10.31
CA LEU A 58 2.34 6.93 10.65
C LEU A 58 2.03 7.07 12.16
N ASP A 59 0.78 7.38 12.47
CA ASP A 59 0.23 7.34 13.82
C ASP A 59 -0.92 6.32 13.90
N TYR A 60 -1.53 6.19 15.08
CA TYR A 60 -2.64 5.24 15.29
C TYR A 60 -3.90 5.55 14.47
N SER A 61 -4.07 6.76 13.94
CA SER A 61 -5.22 7.10 13.08
C SER A 61 -5.21 6.38 11.73
N TYR A 62 -4.08 5.76 11.37
CA TYR A 62 -3.93 4.94 10.16
C TYR A 62 -4.30 3.46 10.36
N VAL A 63 -4.54 3.00 11.59
CA VAL A 63 -4.91 1.61 11.89
C VAL A 63 -6.13 1.12 11.07
N PRO A 64 -7.21 1.91 10.88
CA PRO A 64 -8.35 1.46 10.06
C PRO A 64 -8.00 1.19 8.60
N CYS A 65 -6.89 1.74 8.08
CA CYS A 65 -6.47 1.48 6.70
C CYS A 65 -6.13 0.01 6.44
N TYR A 66 -5.72 -0.72 7.48
CA TYR A 66 -5.39 -2.14 7.37
C TYR A 66 -6.61 -3.04 7.14
N ASP A 67 -7.83 -2.54 7.28
CA ASP A 67 -9.04 -3.26 6.85
C ASP A 67 -9.07 -3.50 5.34
N ARG A 68 -8.32 -2.68 4.58
CA ARG A 68 -8.16 -2.78 3.13
C ARG A 68 -6.75 -3.18 2.70
N PHE A 69 -5.97 -3.78 3.60
CA PHE A 69 -4.58 -4.17 3.33
C PHE A 69 -4.44 -5.11 2.13
N GLU A 70 -5.37 -6.07 1.97
CA GLU A 70 -5.35 -6.98 0.82
C GLU A 70 -5.56 -6.25 -0.50
N GLN A 71 -6.43 -5.24 -0.54
CA GLN A 71 -6.67 -4.42 -1.73
C GLN A 71 -5.44 -3.58 -2.09
N MET A 72 -4.71 -3.06 -1.09
CA MET A 72 -3.44 -2.38 -1.31
C MET A 72 -2.41 -3.33 -1.93
N LYS A 73 -2.20 -4.51 -1.32
CA LYS A 73 -1.26 -5.53 -1.82
C LYS A 73 -1.59 -5.98 -3.24
N GLN A 74 -2.87 -6.17 -3.54
CA GLN A 74 -3.30 -6.59 -4.87
C GLN A 74 -2.89 -5.57 -5.94
N CYS A 75 -3.00 -4.27 -5.65
CA CYS A 75 -2.53 -3.21 -6.54
C CYS A 75 -1.02 -3.30 -6.80
N PHE A 76 -0.22 -3.45 -5.73
CA PHE A 76 1.23 -3.57 -5.86
C PHE A 76 1.65 -4.81 -6.66
N TYR A 77 1.02 -5.95 -6.35
CA TYR A 77 1.30 -7.21 -7.03
C TYR A 77 0.94 -7.16 -8.52
N ASN A 78 -0.23 -6.61 -8.86
CA ASN A 78 -0.67 -6.50 -10.25
C ASN A 78 0.30 -5.64 -11.07
N ASP A 79 0.76 -4.50 -10.54
CA ASP A 79 1.75 -3.65 -11.20
C ASP A 79 3.07 -4.41 -11.50
N ILE A 80 3.61 -5.11 -10.50
CA ILE A 80 4.83 -5.92 -10.67
C ILE A 80 4.61 -7.04 -11.69
N ARG A 81 3.45 -7.71 -11.64
CA ARG A 81 3.12 -8.79 -12.57
C ARG A 81 3.02 -8.29 -14.00
N GLU A 82 2.32 -7.18 -14.26
CA GLU A 82 2.21 -6.64 -15.62
C GLU A 82 3.57 -6.18 -16.14
N LYS A 83 4.42 -5.54 -15.32
CA LYS A 83 5.80 -5.25 -15.72
C LYS A 83 6.60 -6.49 -16.08
N ALA A 84 6.54 -7.53 -15.26
CA ALA A 84 7.25 -8.77 -15.52
C ALA A 84 6.78 -9.41 -16.83
N ARG A 85 5.47 -9.35 -17.13
CA ARG A 85 4.92 -9.79 -18.43
C ARG A 85 5.44 -8.94 -19.59
N HIS A 86 5.55 -7.63 -19.44
CA HIS A 86 6.13 -6.78 -20.48
C HIS A 86 7.63 -7.02 -20.70
N GLN A 87 8.39 -7.25 -19.64
CA GLN A 87 9.84 -7.40 -19.70
C GLN A 87 10.28 -8.80 -20.14
N TYR A 88 9.55 -9.84 -19.73
CA TYR A 88 9.93 -11.25 -19.91
C TYR A 88 8.90 -12.09 -20.66
N GLY A 89 7.70 -11.56 -20.92
CA GLY A 89 6.59 -12.28 -21.56
C GLY A 89 6.51 -12.16 -23.07
N SER A 90 7.41 -11.41 -23.72
CA SER A 90 7.62 -11.52 -25.16
C SER A 90 8.50 -12.75 -25.46
N LYS A 91 7.85 -13.90 -25.57
CA LYS A 91 8.33 -15.05 -26.33
C LYS A 91 7.27 -15.47 -27.32
#